data_AF-A0A5Q0GS76-F1
#
_entry.id   AF-A0A5Q0GS76-F1
#
_cell.length_a   1.000
_cell.length_b   1.000
_cell.length_c   1.000
_cell.angle_alpha   90.00
_cell.angle_beta   90.00
_cell.angle_gamma   90.00
#
_symmetry.space_group_name_H-M   'P 1'
#
loop_
_entity.id
_entity.type
_entity.pdbx_description
1 polymer ?
#
loop_
_entity_poly.entity_id
_entity_poly.type
_entity_poly.pdbx_seq_one_letter_code
_entity_poly.pdbx_strand_id
1 'polypeptide(L)'
;MTTAEGELGAATLRRLRESRGWSWADLARVLRDTARTLGMASPSNLPVASIQRTVARWESPTDRTKPGDRYQYLLARIYAKTPTGSWALGPDSDFTTLLDALRHFGTSPQRIDRLVDSTTHARTAPSPTPARPTEDLIDHLAVTVVNLNHQVGSIPFVRLQLQLAPVLNTCRKLLAQPSPTTELLTTATNAYALAARLAFETRDDETAMALYQDAEATAARLPDHSHLAAVRTSHTMVTLHATNNPTTALPLARAATHDAHRGPSHAIRARAHAIHAEVQARAGNATAAATALDRAWKTVEQLSTDDPFAAFNADRVSGFEGLCALYSGQAHRANDLLTRSLTSLTGPRDAVQRGIGTTDLALARLGLGDVTACVAHLHEAVDITANTGGRVTAQRIRRARGHLRPWRTEAFVAELDDHIHDTLIGR
;
A
#
# COMPACT_ATOMS: atom_id res chain seq x y z
N MET A 1 -0.76 -17.50 22.86
CA MET A 1 0.41 -16.83 23.45
C MET A 1 0.15 -16.70 24.94
N THR A 2 0.98 -17.33 25.77
CA THR A 2 0.85 -17.23 27.23
C THR A 2 1.50 -15.95 27.73
N THR A 3 1.03 -15.43 28.87
CA THR A 3 1.61 -14.24 29.53
C THR A 3 3.12 -14.39 29.77
N ALA A 4 3.56 -15.63 30.06
CA ALA A 4 4.96 -16.01 30.28
C ALA A 4 5.83 -15.96 29.01
N GLU A 5 5.31 -16.36 27.85
CA GLU A 5 6.04 -16.24 26.57
C GLU A 5 6.35 -14.77 26.26
N GLY A 6 5.37 -13.88 26.44
CA GLY A 6 5.59 -12.44 26.23
C GLY A 6 6.64 -11.83 27.16
N GLU A 7 6.75 -12.32 28.40
CA GLU A 7 7.78 -11.88 29.36
C GLU A 7 9.18 -12.27 28.90
N LEU A 8 9.33 -13.50 28.41
CA LEU A 8 10.60 -13.99 27.89
C LEU A 8 11.03 -13.18 26.66
N GLY A 9 10.09 -12.83 25.78
CA GLY A 9 10.34 -11.95 24.63
C GLY A 9 10.83 -10.55 25.05
N ALA A 10 10.12 -9.90 25.98
CA ALA A 10 10.48 -8.58 26.49
C ALA A 10 11.83 -8.57 27.20
N ALA A 11 12.09 -9.55 28.06
CA ALA A 11 13.36 -9.72 28.75
C ALA A 11 14.52 -9.97 27.77
N THR A 12 14.27 -10.70 26.68
CA THR A 12 15.29 -10.97 25.65
C THR A 12 15.63 -9.73 24.83
N LEU A 13 14.63 -8.93 24.42
CA LEU A 13 14.90 -7.63 23.77
C LEU A 13 15.70 -6.69 24.68
N ARG A 14 15.35 -6.64 25.96
CA ARG A 14 16.07 -5.85 26.96
C ARG A 14 17.53 -6.29 27.07
N ARG A 15 17.79 -7.59 27.19
CA ARG A 15 19.15 -8.14 27.25
C ARG A 15 19.97 -7.83 26.00
N LEU A 16 19.37 -7.94 24.81
CA LEU A 16 20.03 -7.58 23.54
C LEU A 16 20.44 -6.12 23.48
N ARG A 17 19.57 -5.21 23.96
CA ARG A 17 19.89 -3.80 24.02
C ARG A 17 21.00 -3.52 25.04
N GLU A 18 20.91 -4.12 26.22
CA GLU A 18 21.88 -3.94 27.31
C GLU A 18 23.25 -4.55 26.97
N SER A 19 23.30 -5.68 26.25
CA SER A 19 24.56 -6.27 25.78
C SER A 19 25.30 -5.38 24.78
N ARG A 20 24.57 -4.53 24.06
CA ARG A 20 25.13 -3.47 23.19
C ARG A 20 25.54 -2.20 23.95
N GLY A 21 25.34 -2.15 25.27
CA GLY A 21 25.58 -0.97 26.09
C GLY A 21 24.64 0.20 25.78
N TRP A 22 23.48 -0.07 25.17
CA TRP A 22 22.56 0.98 24.71
C TRP A 22 21.52 1.32 25.76
N SER A 23 21.30 2.61 26.01
CA SER A 23 20.05 3.09 26.62
C SER A 23 18.88 2.98 25.63
N TRP A 24 17.65 3.18 26.11
CA TRP A 24 16.49 3.31 25.21
C TRP A 24 16.64 4.45 24.20
N ALA A 25 17.30 5.55 24.59
CA ALA A 25 17.55 6.68 23.71
C ALA A 25 18.59 6.33 22.63
N ASP A 26 19.59 5.50 22.96
CA ASP A 26 20.59 5.03 22.00
C ASP A 26 19.94 4.12 20.96
N LEU A 27 19.17 3.10 21.38
CA LEU A 27 18.45 2.24 20.45
C LEU A 27 17.45 3.03 19.59
N ALA A 28 16.77 4.03 20.17
CA ALA A 28 15.89 4.92 19.42
C ALA A 28 16.63 5.72 18.33
N ARG A 29 17.84 6.23 18.64
CA ARG A 29 18.70 6.91 17.64
C ARG A 29 19.14 5.94 16.55
N VAL A 30 19.61 4.75 16.90
CA VAL A 30 20.03 3.72 15.94
C VAL A 30 18.87 3.27 15.04
N LEU A 31 17.68 3.07 15.60
CA LEU A 31 16.46 2.76 14.83
C LEU A 31 16.12 3.88 13.84
N ARG A 32 16.19 5.14 14.27
CA ARG A 32 15.91 6.30 13.43
C ARG A 32 16.94 6.45 12.30
N ASP A 33 18.21 6.27 12.61
CA ASP A 33 19.30 6.42 11.65
C ASP A 33 19.28 5.26 10.64
N THR A 34 19.01 4.03 11.11
CA THR A 34 18.81 2.86 10.24
C THR A 34 17.60 3.06 9.32
N ALA A 35 16.50 3.58 9.84
CA ALA A 35 15.33 3.95 9.04
C ALA A 35 15.67 4.99 7.97
N ARG A 36 16.48 6.01 8.31
CA ARG A 36 16.96 7.03 7.35
C ARG A 36 17.82 6.41 6.26
N THR A 37 18.79 5.56 6.61
CA THR A 37 19.64 4.85 5.64
C THR A 37 18.80 3.99 4.69
N LEU A 38 17.74 3.38 5.22
CA LEU A 38 16.82 2.54 4.45
C LEU A 38 15.72 3.33 3.74
N GLY A 39 15.72 4.67 3.77
CA GLY A 39 14.72 5.51 3.11
C GLY A 39 13.30 5.38 3.67
N MET A 40 13.15 4.92 4.92
CA MET A 40 11.85 4.81 5.59
C MET A 40 11.50 6.12 6.29
N ALA A 41 10.43 6.80 5.85
CA ALA A 41 10.01 8.10 6.39
C ALA A 41 9.64 8.08 7.89
N SER A 42 9.01 7.00 8.36
CA SER A 42 8.82 6.74 9.79
C SER A 42 9.52 5.43 10.13
N PRO A 43 10.32 5.34 11.21
CA PRO A 43 10.49 6.35 12.25
C PRO A 43 11.54 7.44 11.96
N SER A 44 12.11 7.58 10.74
CA SER A 44 13.20 8.55 10.50
C SER A 44 12.86 9.99 10.86
N ASN A 45 11.58 10.37 10.68
CA ASN A 45 11.07 11.72 10.91
C ASN A 45 10.46 11.90 12.32
N LEU A 46 10.36 10.82 13.11
CA LEU A 46 9.82 10.92 14.46
C LEU A 46 10.86 11.50 15.44
N PRO A 47 10.43 12.28 16.45
CA PRO A 47 11.31 12.66 17.55
C PRO A 47 11.87 11.42 18.26
N VAL A 48 13.16 11.44 18.63
CA VAL A 48 13.82 10.33 19.32
C VAL A 48 13.03 9.90 20.56
N ALA A 49 12.50 10.87 21.32
CA ALA A 49 11.68 10.60 22.50
C ALA A 49 10.43 9.75 22.22
N SER A 50 9.84 9.86 21.02
CA SER A 50 8.68 9.05 20.62
C SER A 50 9.07 7.60 20.36
N ILE A 51 10.19 7.40 19.67
CA ILE A 51 10.75 6.07 19.41
C ILE A 51 11.20 5.44 20.73
N GLN A 52 11.84 6.20 21.61
CA GLN A 52 12.25 5.77 22.95
C GLN A 52 11.07 5.25 23.78
N ARG A 53 9.94 5.97 23.81
CA ARG A 53 8.70 5.51 24.46
C ARG A 53 8.14 4.23 23.85
N THR A 54 8.41 3.99 22.57
CA THR A 54 7.98 2.77 21.87
C THR A 54 8.89 1.60 22.27
N VAL A 55 10.20 1.80 22.30
CA VAL A 55 11.18 0.81 22.80
C VAL A 55 10.89 0.42 24.25
N ALA A 56 10.68 1.40 25.13
CA ALA A 56 10.38 1.16 26.54
C ALA A 56 9.10 0.32 26.73
N ARG A 57 8.10 0.48 25.85
CA ARG A 57 6.88 -0.33 25.86
C ARG A 57 7.10 -1.77 25.40
N TRP A 58 8.11 -2.07 24.57
CA TRP A 58 8.41 -3.45 24.21
C TRP A 58 9.08 -4.22 25.36
N GLU A 59 9.84 -3.50 26.19
CA GLU A 59 10.59 -4.05 27.31
C GLU A 59 9.86 -3.93 28.65
N SER A 60 8.61 -3.42 28.64
CA SER A 60 7.82 -3.20 29.86
C SER A 60 7.39 -4.52 30.50
N PRO A 61 7.55 -4.69 31.83
CA PRO A 61 7.07 -5.89 32.52
C PRO A 61 5.53 -5.91 32.66
N THR A 62 4.87 -4.76 32.62
CA THR A 62 3.43 -4.63 32.95
C THR A 62 2.53 -4.30 31.76
N ASP A 63 3.04 -3.57 30.76
CA ASP A 63 2.27 -3.11 29.60
C ASP A 63 3.08 -3.29 28.30
N ARG A 64 3.43 -4.56 28.04
CA ARG A 64 4.28 -4.92 26.89
C ARG A 64 3.50 -4.93 25.59
N THR A 65 4.13 -4.37 24.56
CA THR A 65 3.63 -4.47 23.18
C THR A 65 4.65 -5.16 22.29
N LYS A 66 4.15 -5.94 21.33
CA LYS A 66 4.98 -6.53 20.28
C LYS A 66 5.54 -5.40 19.39
N PRO A 67 6.84 -5.44 19.02
CA PRO A 67 7.36 -4.55 18.00
C PRO A 67 6.56 -4.73 16.70
N GLY A 68 6.01 -3.65 16.16
CA GLY A 68 5.30 -3.70 14.88
C GLY A 68 6.25 -4.11 13.74
N ASP A 69 5.69 -4.62 12.64
CA ASP A 69 6.41 -5.15 11.47
C ASP A 69 7.63 -4.33 11.03
N ARG A 70 7.45 -3.01 10.97
CA ARG A 70 8.51 -2.07 10.58
C ARG A 70 9.68 -2.09 11.54
N TYR A 71 9.40 -2.06 12.84
CA TYR A 71 10.42 -2.11 13.87
C TYR A 71 11.07 -3.47 13.96
N GLN A 72 10.34 -4.57 13.75
CA GLN A 72 10.96 -5.90 13.63
C GLN A 72 12.01 -5.95 12.54
N TYR A 73 11.72 -5.35 11.38
CA TYR A 73 12.68 -5.28 10.28
C TYR A 73 13.88 -4.39 10.61
N LEU A 74 13.66 -3.22 11.24
CA LEU A 74 14.76 -2.36 11.66
C LEU A 74 15.65 -3.05 12.71
N LEU A 75 15.05 -3.70 13.71
CA LEU A 75 15.77 -4.49 14.71
C LEU A 75 16.55 -5.63 14.05
N ALA A 76 15.94 -6.34 13.08
CA ALA A 76 16.60 -7.37 12.29
C ALA A 76 17.84 -6.82 11.59
N ARG A 77 17.76 -5.64 10.97
CA ARG A 77 18.92 -5.00 10.33
C ARG A 77 20.01 -4.56 11.30
N ILE A 78 19.63 -4.12 12.48
CA ILE A 78 20.56 -3.64 13.51
C ILE A 78 21.31 -4.82 14.13
N TYR A 79 20.59 -5.85 14.58
CA TYR A 79 21.18 -6.99 15.27
C TYR A 79 21.81 -8.04 14.35
N ALA A 80 21.54 -7.97 13.04
CA ALA A 80 22.30 -8.68 12.02
C ALA A 80 23.76 -8.23 11.88
N LYS A 81 24.12 -7.08 12.46
CA LYS A 81 25.48 -6.57 12.47
C LYS A 81 26.06 -6.59 13.88
N THR A 82 27.29 -7.04 14.04
CA THR A 82 28.06 -6.95 15.29
C THR A 82 28.26 -5.49 15.71
N PRO A 83 28.68 -5.21 16.96
CA PRO A 83 29.08 -3.85 17.36
C PRO A 83 30.15 -3.23 16.47
N THR A 84 31.01 -4.06 15.86
CA THR A 84 32.05 -3.66 14.90
C THR A 84 31.54 -3.46 13.47
N GLY A 85 30.25 -3.71 13.21
CA GLY A 85 29.60 -3.47 11.92
C GLY A 85 29.64 -4.64 10.93
N SER A 86 30.33 -5.74 11.25
CA SER A 86 30.36 -6.96 10.43
C SER A 86 29.05 -7.74 10.53
N TRP A 87 28.66 -8.46 9.47
CA TRP A 87 27.45 -9.27 9.48
C TRP A 87 27.64 -10.55 10.31
N ALA A 88 26.70 -10.84 11.20
CA ALA A 88 26.64 -12.07 12.00
C ALA A 88 25.21 -12.62 12.00
N LEU A 89 24.99 -13.68 11.21
CA LEU A 89 23.70 -14.36 11.04
C LEU A 89 23.73 -15.81 11.53
N GLY A 90 24.86 -16.24 12.10
CA GLY A 90 25.06 -17.63 12.52
C GLY A 90 24.25 -18.02 13.77
N PRO A 91 24.28 -19.31 14.13
CA PRO A 91 23.89 -19.72 15.49
C PRO A 91 24.69 -18.89 16.50
N ASP A 92 24.04 -18.50 17.60
CA ASP A 92 24.58 -17.63 18.66
C ASP A 92 24.76 -16.14 18.31
N SER A 93 24.29 -15.69 17.13
CA SER A 93 24.26 -14.26 16.83
C SER A 93 23.15 -13.51 17.59
N ASP A 94 23.37 -12.21 17.82
CA ASP A 94 22.33 -11.30 18.32
C ASP A 94 21.09 -11.31 17.40
N PHE A 95 21.28 -11.57 16.10
CA PHE A 95 20.21 -11.72 15.14
C PHE A 95 19.33 -12.94 15.45
N THR A 96 19.92 -14.10 15.68
CA THR A 96 19.17 -15.32 16.05
C THR A 96 18.43 -15.11 17.37
N THR A 97 19.09 -14.50 18.36
CA THR A 97 18.49 -14.15 19.65
C THR A 97 17.31 -13.17 19.50
N LEU A 98 17.40 -12.22 18.56
CA LEU A 98 16.28 -11.32 18.24
C LEU A 98 15.10 -12.10 17.64
N LEU A 99 15.36 -13.03 16.72
CA LEU A 99 14.29 -13.83 16.10
C LEU A 99 13.56 -14.68 17.14
N ASP A 100 14.28 -15.22 18.12
CA ASP A 100 13.68 -15.94 19.26
C ASP A 100 12.82 -15.02 20.12
N ALA A 101 13.29 -13.80 20.41
CA ALA A 101 12.48 -12.80 21.11
C ALA A 101 11.17 -12.50 20.34
N LEU A 102 11.25 -12.37 19.01
CA LEU A 102 10.07 -12.12 18.18
C LEU A 102 9.10 -13.32 18.15
N ARG A 103 9.59 -14.55 18.16
CA ARG A 103 8.76 -15.76 18.29
C ARG A 103 8.00 -15.76 19.62
N HIS A 104 8.67 -15.39 20.71
CA HIS A 104 8.05 -15.24 22.03
C HIS A 104 6.98 -14.14 22.08
N PHE A 105 7.09 -13.10 21.25
CA PHE A 105 6.02 -12.12 21.02
C PHE A 105 4.89 -12.61 20.11
N GLY A 106 4.87 -13.89 19.71
CA GLY A 106 3.87 -14.43 18.77
C GLY A 106 4.07 -13.92 17.35
N THR A 107 5.31 -13.69 16.91
CA THR A 107 5.60 -13.45 15.50
C THR A 107 5.54 -14.77 14.74
N SER A 108 4.73 -14.84 13.69
CA SER A 108 4.50 -16.09 12.95
C SER A 108 5.80 -16.63 12.31
N PRO A 109 5.94 -17.96 12.14
CA PRO A 109 7.09 -18.56 11.47
C PRO A 109 7.36 -17.96 10.10
N GLN A 110 6.30 -17.75 9.29
CA GLN A 110 6.44 -17.15 7.96
C GLN A 110 6.98 -15.73 8.02
N ARG A 111 6.67 -14.97 9.08
CA ARG A 111 7.22 -13.63 9.28
C ARG A 111 8.69 -13.69 9.68
N ILE A 112 9.07 -14.65 10.52
CA ILE A 112 10.48 -14.88 10.87
C ILE A 112 11.29 -15.24 9.62
N ASP A 113 10.81 -16.15 8.79
CA ASP A 113 11.48 -16.54 7.53
C ASP A 113 11.67 -15.32 6.61
N ARG A 114 10.64 -14.47 6.50
CA ARG A 114 10.74 -13.19 5.74
C ARG A 114 11.80 -12.24 6.30
N LEU A 115 11.97 -12.17 7.63
CA LEU A 115 13.02 -11.36 8.24
C LEU A 115 14.41 -11.93 7.94
N VAL A 116 14.58 -13.25 7.99
CA VAL A 116 15.81 -13.95 7.62
C VAL A 116 16.17 -13.69 6.16
N ASP A 117 15.22 -13.91 5.24
CA ASP A 117 15.43 -13.73 3.81
C ASP A 117 15.84 -12.30 3.47
N SER A 118 15.09 -11.32 3.98
CA SER A 118 15.32 -9.91 3.67
C SER A 118 16.65 -9.39 4.23
N THR A 119 17.05 -9.89 5.39
CA THR A 119 18.33 -9.56 6.03
C THR A 119 19.50 -10.20 5.27
N THR A 120 19.35 -11.45 4.83
CA THR A 120 20.35 -12.19 4.06
C THR A 120 20.57 -11.57 2.68
N HIS A 121 19.51 -11.21 1.97
CA HIS A 121 19.61 -10.55 0.66
C HIS A 121 20.35 -9.21 0.73
N ALA A 122 20.22 -8.51 1.85
CA ALA A 122 20.86 -7.22 2.01
C ALA A 122 22.33 -7.30 2.42
N ARG A 123 22.80 -8.45 2.91
CA ARG A 123 24.23 -8.74 3.06
C ARG A 123 24.91 -8.86 1.70
N THR A 124 24.20 -9.38 0.70
CA THR A 124 24.72 -9.66 -0.65
C THR A 124 24.54 -8.51 -1.64
N ALA A 125 23.78 -7.47 -1.32
CA ALA A 125 23.56 -6.35 -2.22
C ALA A 125 24.80 -5.44 -2.28
N PRO A 126 25.43 -5.24 -3.46
CA PRO A 126 26.46 -4.22 -3.62
C PRO A 126 25.85 -2.83 -3.39
N SER A 127 26.61 -1.92 -2.77
CA SER A 127 26.20 -0.52 -2.59
C SER A 127 26.70 0.28 -3.80
N PRO A 128 25.86 0.63 -4.79
CA PRO A 128 26.33 1.41 -5.91
C PRO A 128 26.30 2.88 -5.53
N THR A 129 27.46 3.53 -5.57
CA THR A 129 27.54 4.98 -5.65
C THR A 129 28.10 5.32 -7.03
N PRO A 130 27.27 5.70 -8.02
CA PRO A 130 27.79 6.31 -9.23
C PRO A 130 27.83 7.82 -9.04
N ALA A 131 28.99 8.41 -9.32
CA ALA A 131 29.13 9.81 -9.66
C ALA A 131 28.67 9.99 -11.12
N ARG A 132 27.73 10.92 -11.32
CA ARG A 132 26.92 11.20 -12.53
C ARG A 132 25.93 10.08 -12.94
N PRO A 133 24.66 10.44 -13.23
CA PRO A 133 23.72 9.49 -13.82
C PRO A 133 24.19 9.18 -15.24
N THR A 134 24.68 7.97 -15.47
CA THR A 134 24.71 7.42 -16.82
C THR A 134 23.27 7.11 -17.23
N GLU A 135 22.96 7.20 -18.53
CA GLU A 135 21.67 6.81 -19.11
C GLU A 135 21.26 5.39 -18.65
N ASP A 136 22.23 4.47 -18.60
CA ASP A 136 22.12 3.12 -18.03
C ASP A 136 21.54 3.07 -16.60
N LEU A 137 21.88 4.04 -15.75
CA LEU A 137 21.36 4.11 -14.38
C LEU A 137 19.88 4.48 -14.38
N ILE A 138 19.48 5.47 -15.20
CA ILE A 138 18.08 5.90 -15.28
C ILE A 138 17.22 4.76 -15.83
N ASP A 139 17.70 4.07 -16.87
CA ASP A 139 17.03 2.90 -17.43
C ASP A 139 16.90 1.77 -16.41
N HIS A 140 17.97 1.49 -15.66
CA HIS A 140 17.93 0.50 -14.59
C HIS A 140 16.90 0.86 -13.50
N LEU A 141 16.83 2.13 -13.10
CA LEU A 141 15.84 2.60 -12.14
C LEU A 141 14.42 2.47 -12.71
N ALA A 142 14.20 2.85 -13.98
CA ALA A 142 12.91 2.75 -14.66
C ALA A 142 12.41 1.30 -14.70
N VAL A 143 13.26 0.37 -15.16
CA VAL A 143 12.98 -1.08 -15.19
C VAL A 143 12.67 -1.59 -13.79
N THR A 144 13.44 -1.17 -12.78
CA THR A 144 13.21 -1.58 -11.38
C THR A 144 11.85 -1.10 -10.87
N VAL A 145 11.47 0.16 -11.13
CA VAL A 145 10.14 0.69 -10.74
C VAL A 145 9.02 -0.09 -11.41
N VAL A 146 9.13 -0.36 -12.71
CA VAL A 146 8.14 -1.14 -13.46
C VAL A 146 8.00 -2.55 -12.90
N ASN A 147 9.12 -3.25 -12.65
CA ASN A 147 9.11 -4.60 -12.09
C ASN A 147 8.49 -4.65 -10.69
N LEU A 148 8.84 -3.71 -9.81
CA LEU A 148 8.24 -3.63 -8.48
C LEU A 148 6.74 -3.32 -8.57
N ASN A 149 6.33 -2.45 -9.50
CA ASN A 149 4.93 -2.17 -9.73
C ASN A 149 4.16 -3.41 -10.23
N HIS A 150 4.74 -4.24 -11.10
CA HIS A 150 4.12 -5.49 -11.56
C HIS A 150 3.92 -6.53 -10.45
N GLN A 151 4.76 -6.50 -9.41
CA GLN A 151 4.68 -7.40 -8.27
C GLN A 151 3.61 -7.00 -7.22
N VAL A 152 2.97 -5.84 -7.37
CA VAL A 152 1.83 -5.44 -6.53
C VAL A 152 0.72 -6.49 -6.64
N GLY A 153 0.22 -6.96 -5.50
CA GLY A 153 -0.79 -8.02 -5.43
C GLY A 153 -0.20 -9.44 -5.41
N SER A 154 1.10 -9.60 -5.67
CA SER A 154 1.81 -10.89 -5.62
C SER A 154 2.73 -11.03 -4.41
N ILE A 155 3.25 -9.92 -3.88
CA ILE A 155 4.08 -9.91 -2.67
C ILE A 155 3.62 -8.84 -1.66
N PRO A 156 3.95 -9.00 -0.36
CA PRO A 156 3.53 -8.04 0.66
C PRO A 156 4.01 -6.61 0.39
N PHE A 157 3.15 -5.61 0.61
CA PHE A 157 3.46 -4.20 0.38
C PHE A 157 4.71 -3.69 1.12
N VAL A 158 4.96 -4.18 2.35
CA VAL A 158 6.16 -3.83 3.11
C VAL A 158 7.43 -4.26 2.36
N ARG A 159 7.43 -5.43 1.70
CA ARG A 159 8.59 -5.90 0.92
C ARG A 159 8.85 -5.01 -0.28
N LEU A 160 7.78 -4.64 -1.00
CA LEU A 160 7.87 -3.68 -2.11
C LEU A 160 8.42 -2.34 -1.65
N GLN A 161 7.97 -1.85 -0.49
CA GLN A 161 8.45 -0.57 0.06
C GLN A 161 9.95 -0.62 0.35
N LEU A 162 10.44 -1.73 0.91
CA LEU A 162 11.86 -1.95 1.18
C LEU A 162 12.71 -2.00 -0.09
N GLN A 163 12.20 -2.66 -1.14
CA GLN A 163 12.89 -2.77 -2.42
C GLN A 163 12.90 -1.44 -3.20
N LEU A 164 11.85 -0.63 -3.04
CA LEU A 164 11.73 0.67 -3.72
C LEU A 164 12.55 1.77 -3.03
N ALA A 165 12.86 1.65 -1.74
CA ALA A 165 13.50 2.72 -0.99
C ALA A 165 14.89 3.14 -1.52
N PRO A 166 15.79 2.22 -1.96
CA PRO A 166 17.03 2.61 -2.62
C PRO A 166 16.80 3.41 -3.90
N VAL A 167 15.80 3.02 -4.71
CA VAL A 167 15.42 3.71 -5.94
C VAL A 167 14.99 5.14 -5.63
N LEU A 168 14.12 5.35 -4.63
CA LEU A 168 13.70 6.69 -4.20
C LEU A 168 14.87 7.56 -3.76
N ASN A 169 15.81 7.00 -2.99
CA ASN A 169 16.98 7.73 -2.53
C ASN A 169 17.88 8.13 -3.70
N THR A 170 18.05 7.27 -4.70
CA THR A 170 18.79 7.59 -5.92
C THR A 170 18.07 8.66 -6.73
N CYS A 171 16.76 8.52 -6.98
CA CYS A 171 15.96 9.53 -7.68
C CYS A 171 16.06 10.90 -7.00
N ARG A 172 15.95 10.98 -5.67
CA ARG A 172 16.12 12.23 -4.90
C ARG A 172 17.47 12.90 -5.16
N LYS A 173 18.55 12.13 -5.08
CA LYS A 173 19.91 12.64 -5.30
C LYS A 173 20.09 13.14 -6.73
N LEU A 174 19.55 12.43 -7.71
CA LEU A 174 19.65 12.82 -9.12
C LEU A 174 18.79 14.04 -9.43
N LEU A 175 17.57 14.15 -8.87
CA LEU A 175 16.69 15.31 -9.04
C LEU A 175 17.24 16.60 -8.42
N ALA A 176 18.15 16.50 -7.46
CA ALA A 176 18.85 17.64 -6.86
C ALA A 176 19.93 18.23 -7.79
N GLN A 177 20.28 17.54 -8.87
CA GLN A 177 21.20 18.06 -9.88
C GLN A 177 20.49 19.06 -10.80
N PRO A 178 21.21 20.06 -11.34
CA PRO A 178 20.63 21.02 -12.27
C PRO A 178 20.13 20.30 -13.54
N SER A 179 18.97 20.72 -14.03
CA SER A 179 18.36 20.27 -15.30
C SER A 179 18.23 18.74 -15.44
N PRO A 180 17.37 18.07 -14.63
CA PRO A 180 17.11 16.65 -14.80
C PRO A 180 16.42 16.37 -16.14
N THR A 181 16.76 15.22 -16.74
CA THR A 181 16.18 14.78 -18.01
C THR A 181 14.70 14.39 -17.86
N THR A 182 13.97 14.35 -18.96
CA THR A 182 12.56 13.92 -18.99
C THR A 182 12.42 12.48 -18.49
N GLU A 183 13.35 11.60 -18.83
CA GLU A 183 13.37 10.18 -18.45
C GLU A 183 13.53 10.04 -16.92
N LEU A 184 14.40 10.84 -16.31
CA LEU A 184 14.56 10.87 -14.86
C LEU A 184 13.30 11.41 -14.18
N LEU A 185 12.70 12.48 -14.71
CA LEU A 185 11.45 13.04 -14.18
C LEU A 185 10.32 12.02 -14.23
N THR A 186 10.16 11.30 -15.34
CA THR A 186 9.17 10.23 -15.51
C THR A 186 9.42 9.09 -14.53
N THR A 187 10.66 8.62 -14.44
CA THR A 187 11.05 7.53 -13.53
C THR A 187 10.82 7.90 -12.07
N ALA A 188 11.21 9.10 -11.66
CA ALA A 188 11.02 9.58 -10.31
C ALA A 188 9.55 9.82 -9.99
N THR A 189 8.75 10.35 -10.92
CA THR A 189 7.30 10.47 -10.78
C THR A 189 6.66 9.12 -10.49
N ASN A 190 7.00 8.10 -11.29
CA ASN A 190 6.48 6.75 -11.11
C ASN A 190 6.96 6.12 -9.80
N ALA A 191 8.22 6.33 -9.40
CA ALA A 191 8.76 5.84 -8.15
C ALA A 191 8.05 6.47 -6.94
N TYR A 192 7.86 7.80 -6.92
CA TYR A 192 7.15 8.49 -5.84
C TYR A 192 5.68 8.07 -5.76
N ALA A 193 4.98 7.98 -6.89
CA ALA A 193 3.59 7.54 -6.92
C ALA A 193 3.42 6.10 -6.40
N LEU A 194 4.32 5.19 -6.79
CA LEU A 194 4.33 3.82 -6.27
C LEU A 194 4.62 3.82 -4.76
N ALA A 195 5.63 4.56 -4.31
CA ALA A 195 5.98 4.66 -2.91
C ALA A 195 4.83 5.22 -2.05
N ALA A 196 4.14 6.24 -2.56
CA ALA A 196 2.96 6.83 -1.91
C ALA A 196 1.84 5.80 -1.74
N ARG A 197 1.56 5.01 -2.78
CA ARG A 197 0.60 3.89 -2.70
C ARG A 197 1.04 2.87 -1.65
N LEU A 198 2.29 2.44 -1.65
CA LEU A 198 2.79 1.45 -0.68
C LEU A 198 2.72 1.96 0.76
N ALA A 199 3.02 3.23 0.99
CA ALA A 199 2.85 3.88 2.29
C ALA A 199 1.38 3.86 2.74
N PHE A 200 0.46 4.20 1.84
CA PHE A 200 -0.98 4.14 2.13
C PHE A 200 -1.45 2.72 2.50
N GLU A 201 -1.06 1.71 1.72
CA GLU A 201 -1.44 0.31 1.97
C GLU A 201 -0.88 -0.18 3.31
N THR A 202 0.31 0.29 3.71
CA THR A 202 0.95 -0.02 5.00
C THR A 202 0.51 0.89 6.16
N ARG A 203 -0.57 1.67 5.98
CA ARG A 203 -1.18 2.55 6.99
C ARG A 203 -0.31 3.73 7.43
N ASP A 204 0.53 4.24 6.54
CA ASP A 204 1.34 5.44 6.75
C ASP A 204 0.80 6.59 5.89
N ASP A 205 -0.36 7.13 6.29
CA ASP A 205 -1.10 8.13 5.51
C ASP A 205 -0.32 9.43 5.34
N GLU A 206 0.38 9.88 6.38
CA GLU A 206 1.23 11.08 6.34
C GLU A 206 2.32 10.93 5.27
N THR A 207 3.05 9.82 5.29
CA THR A 207 4.08 9.52 4.29
C THR A 207 3.47 9.39 2.90
N ALA A 208 2.29 8.76 2.77
CA ALA A 208 1.60 8.64 1.50
C ALA A 208 1.27 10.01 0.89
N MET A 209 0.73 10.94 1.69
CA MET A 209 0.40 12.29 1.23
C MET A 209 1.64 13.06 0.80
N ALA A 210 2.72 13.02 1.60
CA ALA A 210 3.97 13.69 1.27
C ALA A 210 4.58 13.16 -0.04
N LEU A 211 4.59 11.83 -0.23
CA LEU A 211 5.12 11.22 -1.45
C LEU A 211 4.25 11.50 -2.68
N TYR A 212 2.93 11.63 -2.55
CA TYR A 212 2.10 12.08 -3.66
C TYR A 212 2.37 13.54 -4.02
N GLN A 213 2.63 14.41 -3.04
CA GLN A 213 3.05 15.79 -3.30
C GLN A 213 4.39 15.84 -4.05
N ASP A 214 5.37 15.03 -3.64
CA ASP A 214 6.65 14.88 -4.36
C ASP A 214 6.43 14.38 -5.81
N ALA A 215 5.53 13.41 -5.99
CA ALA A 215 5.18 12.88 -7.31
C ALA A 215 4.52 13.96 -8.20
N GLU A 216 3.58 14.74 -7.66
CA GLU A 216 2.92 15.83 -8.39
C GLU A 216 3.91 16.94 -8.76
N ALA A 217 4.75 17.37 -7.81
CA ALA A 217 5.77 18.39 -8.06
C ALA A 217 6.78 17.94 -9.13
N THR A 218 7.14 16.66 -9.15
CA THR A 218 8.01 16.08 -10.17
C THR A 218 7.29 16.01 -11.52
N ALA A 219 6.06 15.50 -11.56
CA ALA A 219 5.28 15.34 -12.78
C ALA A 219 4.92 16.68 -13.44
N ALA A 220 4.70 17.74 -12.65
CA ALA A 220 4.39 19.08 -13.17
C ALA A 220 5.53 19.70 -13.98
N ARG A 221 6.73 19.13 -13.92
CA ARG A 221 7.90 19.56 -14.71
C ARG A 221 7.99 18.85 -16.06
N LEU A 222 7.19 17.81 -16.28
CA LEU A 222 7.10 17.11 -17.55
C LEU A 222 6.25 17.93 -18.55
N PRO A 223 6.60 17.91 -19.84
CA PRO A 223 5.77 18.55 -20.87
C PRO A 223 4.41 17.85 -21.04
N ASP A 224 4.36 16.54 -20.81
CA ASP A 224 3.13 15.76 -20.88
C ASP A 224 2.37 15.75 -19.53
N HIS A 225 1.27 16.50 -19.49
CA HIS A 225 0.37 16.57 -18.34
C HIS A 225 -0.36 15.26 -18.00
N SER A 226 -0.36 14.25 -18.88
CA SER A 226 -0.92 12.94 -18.58
C SER A 226 -0.22 12.27 -17.39
N HIS A 227 1.07 12.50 -17.17
CA HIS A 227 1.76 12.02 -15.98
C HIS A 227 1.23 12.67 -14.70
N LEU A 228 1.05 13.99 -14.70
CA LEU A 228 0.49 14.72 -13.55
C LEU A 228 -0.94 14.25 -13.24
N ALA A 229 -1.76 14.09 -14.28
CA ALA A 229 -3.11 13.54 -14.14
C ALA A 229 -3.11 12.09 -13.60
N ALA A 230 -2.18 11.24 -14.04
CA ALA A 230 -2.04 9.87 -13.52
C ALA A 230 -1.69 9.84 -12.02
N VAL A 231 -0.83 10.76 -11.57
CA VAL A 231 -0.53 10.93 -10.14
C VAL A 231 -1.76 11.42 -9.39
N ARG A 232 -2.41 12.49 -9.86
CA ARG A 232 -3.58 13.10 -9.18
C ARG A 232 -4.79 12.17 -9.11
N THR A 233 -5.03 11.35 -10.13
CA THR A 233 -6.06 10.31 -10.08
C THR A 233 -5.78 9.28 -8.99
N SER A 234 -4.52 8.85 -8.83
CA SER A 234 -4.11 7.92 -7.78
C SER A 234 -4.18 8.57 -6.38
N HIS A 235 -3.73 9.82 -6.27
CA HIS A 235 -3.84 10.62 -5.05
C HIS A 235 -5.30 10.80 -4.62
N THR A 236 -6.20 11.14 -5.54
CA THR A 236 -7.65 11.25 -5.29
C THR A 236 -8.20 9.99 -4.62
N MET A 237 -7.88 8.81 -5.14
CA MET A 237 -8.36 7.54 -4.58
C MET A 237 -7.79 7.28 -3.18
N VAL A 238 -6.50 7.58 -2.96
CA VAL A 238 -5.90 7.44 -1.64
C VAL A 238 -6.53 8.41 -0.65
N THR A 239 -6.72 9.69 -1.01
CA THR A 239 -7.39 10.68 -0.17
C THR A 239 -8.81 10.23 0.17
N LEU A 240 -9.58 9.76 -0.83
CA LEU A 240 -10.92 9.25 -0.65
C LEU A 240 -10.98 8.11 0.37
N HIS A 241 -10.05 7.14 0.30
CA HIS A 241 -10.04 5.97 1.17
C HIS A 241 -9.37 6.19 2.53
N ALA A 242 -8.39 7.09 2.62
CA ALA A 242 -7.75 7.45 3.88
C ALA A 242 -8.71 8.26 4.77
N THR A 243 -9.44 9.21 4.16
CA THR A 243 -10.36 10.11 4.90
C THR A 243 -11.79 9.59 4.98
N ASN A 244 -12.18 8.66 4.10
CA ASN A 244 -13.57 8.28 3.87
C ASN A 244 -14.50 9.48 3.60
N ASN A 245 -13.96 10.57 3.03
CA ASN A 245 -14.67 11.82 2.79
C ASN A 245 -14.58 12.23 1.31
N PRO A 246 -15.66 12.07 0.52
CA PRO A 246 -15.67 12.43 -0.89
C PRO A 246 -15.48 13.95 -1.10
N THR A 247 -15.92 14.79 -0.17
CA THR A 247 -15.73 16.25 -0.24
C THR A 247 -14.25 16.63 -0.25
N THR A 248 -13.42 15.91 0.52
CA THR A 248 -11.96 16.13 0.57
C THR A 248 -11.28 15.65 -0.72
N ALA A 249 -11.76 14.58 -1.35
CA ALA A 249 -11.20 14.04 -2.58
C ALA A 249 -11.64 14.80 -3.85
N LEU A 250 -12.81 15.45 -3.83
CA LEU A 250 -13.41 16.07 -5.00
C LEU A 250 -12.56 17.18 -5.66
N PRO A 251 -11.87 18.09 -4.94
CA PRO A 251 -10.96 19.04 -5.55
C PRO A 251 -9.82 18.37 -6.33
N LEU A 252 -9.25 17.28 -5.80
CA LEU A 252 -8.19 16.52 -6.47
C LEU A 252 -8.72 15.83 -7.73
N ALA A 253 -9.94 15.26 -7.69
CA ALA A 253 -10.58 14.66 -8.85
C ALA A 253 -10.80 15.68 -9.98
N ARG A 254 -11.22 16.91 -9.63
CA ARG A 254 -11.38 18.01 -10.59
C ARG A 254 -10.05 18.47 -11.18
N ALA A 255 -9.00 18.58 -10.36
CA ALA A 255 -7.66 18.92 -10.85
C ALA A 255 -7.15 17.83 -11.81
N ALA A 256 -7.33 16.55 -11.46
CA ALA A 256 -6.94 15.42 -12.30
C ALA A 256 -7.63 15.43 -13.67
N THR A 257 -8.94 15.71 -13.72
CA THR A 257 -9.68 15.83 -14.99
C THR A 257 -9.22 17.02 -15.81
N HIS A 258 -8.92 18.17 -15.18
CA HIS A 258 -8.36 19.33 -15.87
C HIS A 258 -7.01 19.01 -16.53
N ASP A 259 -6.08 18.41 -15.78
CA ASP A 259 -4.76 18.05 -16.34
C ASP A 259 -4.85 16.97 -17.41
N ALA A 260 -5.76 16.00 -17.27
CA ALA A 260 -5.91 14.93 -18.24
C ALA A 260 -6.41 15.43 -19.61
N HIS A 261 -7.11 16.56 -19.65
CA HIS A 261 -7.48 17.22 -20.90
C HIS A 261 -6.33 18.00 -21.54
N ARG A 262 -5.29 18.34 -20.77
CA ARG A 262 -4.07 19.01 -21.25
C ARG A 262 -3.00 18.03 -21.74
N GLY A 263 -3.14 16.74 -21.42
CA GLY A 263 -2.28 15.67 -21.92
C GLY A 263 -2.89 14.92 -23.11
N PRO A 264 -2.07 14.18 -23.88
CA PRO A 264 -2.51 13.44 -25.06
C PRO A 264 -3.13 12.07 -24.72
N SER A 265 -2.92 11.52 -23.51
CA SER A 265 -3.42 10.17 -23.17
C SER A 265 -4.93 10.15 -22.97
N HIS A 266 -5.63 9.44 -23.87
CA HIS A 266 -7.05 9.14 -23.73
C HIS A 266 -7.29 8.17 -22.57
N ALA A 267 -6.36 7.24 -22.29
CA ALA A 267 -6.49 6.31 -21.17
C ALA A 267 -6.53 7.04 -19.82
N ILE A 268 -5.63 8.01 -19.61
CA ILE A 268 -5.63 8.81 -18.37
C ILE A 268 -6.84 9.74 -18.29
N ARG A 269 -7.30 10.29 -19.42
CA ARG A 269 -8.51 11.12 -19.45
C ARG A 269 -9.76 10.31 -19.11
N ALA A 270 -9.91 9.11 -19.65
CA ALA A 270 -10.99 8.19 -19.28
C ALA A 270 -10.92 7.84 -17.79
N ARG A 271 -9.72 7.51 -17.29
CA ARG A 271 -9.49 7.22 -15.86
C ARG A 271 -9.86 8.38 -14.95
N ALA A 272 -9.50 9.60 -15.32
CA ALA A 272 -9.81 10.80 -14.54
C ALA A 272 -11.32 11.02 -14.43
N HIS A 273 -12.06 10.86 -15.53
CA HIS A 273 -13.52 10.94 -15.52
C HIS A 273 -14.17 9.82 -14.69
N ALA A 274 -13.69 8.58 -14.82
CA ALA A 274 -14.20 7.45 -14.05
C ALA A 274 -14.01 7.63 -12.52
N ILE A 275 -12.84 8.11 -12.09
CA ILE A 275 -12.58 8.42 -10.68
C ILE A 275 -13.41 9.61 -10.21
N HIS A 276 -13.57 10.64 -11.04
CA HIS A 276 -14.45 11.77 -10.72
C HIS A 276 -15.90 11.29 -10.53
N ALA A 277 -16.37 10.36 -11.36
CA ALA A 277 -17.67 9.75 -11.21
C ALA A 277 -17.83 9.00 -9.88
N GLU A 278 -16.84 8.19 -9.48
CA GLU A 278 -16.86 7.50 -8.19
C GLU A 278 -16.96 8.49 -7.02
N VAL A 279 -16.15 9.56 -7.04
CA VAL A 279 -16.18 10.57 -5.98
C VAL A 279 -17.56 11.23 -5.89
N GLN A 280 -18.18 11.56 -7.02
CA GLN A 280 -19.52 12.13 -7.07
C GLN A 280 -20.60 11.15 -6.60
N ALA A 281 -20.52 9.89 -7.01
CA ALA A 281 -21.47 8.86 -6.60
C ALA A 281 -21.44 8.65 -5.08
N ARG A 282 -20.24 8.61 -4.49
CA ARG A 282 -20.05 8.54 -3.03
C ARG A 282 -20.52 9.80 -2.30
N ALA A 283 -20.47 10.96 -2.95
CA ALA A 283 -21.03 12.20 -2.44
C ALA A 283 -22.56 12.28 -2.56
N GLY A 284 -23.23 11.25 -3.10
CA GLY A 284 -24.67 11.24 -3.34
C GLY A 284 -25.11 12.03 -4.57
N ASN A 285 -24.18 12.47 -5.42
CA ASN A 285 -24.49 13.26 -6.61
C ASN A 285 -24.57 12.36 -7.86
N ALA A 286 -25.65 11.60 -7.97
CA ALA A 286 -25.87 10.62 -9.05
C ALA A 286 -25.83 11.25 -10.45
N THR A 287 -26.39 12.45 -10.62
CA THR A 287 -26.38 13.17 -11.92
C THR A 287 -24.97 13.56 -12.36
N ALA A 288 -24.15 14.08 -11.45
CA ALA A 288 -22.77 14.42 -11.75
C ALA A 288 -21.94 13.17 -12.01
N ALA A 289 -22.19 12.08 -11.28
CA ALA A 289 -21.53 10.79 -11.51
C ALA A 289 -21.85 10.23 -12.90
N ALA A 290 -23.13 10.25 -13.31
CA ALA A 290 -23.56 9.80 -14.64
C ALA A 290 -22.92 10.64 -15.76
N THR A 291 -22.90 11.97 -15.61
CA THR A 291 -22.23 12.87 -16.58
C THR A 291 -20.74 12.55 -16.71
N ALA A 292 -20.06 12.28 -15.59
CA ALA A 292 -18.64 11.93 -15.61
C ALA A 292 -18.40 10.55 -16.25
N LEU A 293 -19.26 9.55 -15.98
CA LEU A 293 -19.18 8.24 -16.63
C LEU A 293 -19.40 8.31 -18.15
N ASP A 294 -20.38 9.08 -18.62
CA ASP A 294 -20.61 9.30 -20.05
C ASP A 294 -19.35 9.86 -20.73
N ARG A 295 -18.66 10.80 -20.09
CA ARG A 295 -17.37 11.33 -20.57
C ARG A 295 -16.26 10.28 -20.56
N ALA A 296 -16.23 9.40 -19.54
CA ALA A 296 -15.27 8.31 -19.49
C ALA A 296 -15.46 7.34 -20.67
N TRP A 297 -16.70 6.92 -20.92
CA TRP A 297 -17.04 6.02 -22.03
C TRP A 297 -16.71 6.61 -23.40
N LYS A 298 -17.12 7.86 -23.67
CA LYS A 298 -16.77 8.58 -24.92
C LYS A 298 -15.26 8.70 -25.13
N THR A 299 -14.49 8.78 -24.04
CA THR A 299 -13.02 8.87 -24.13
C THR A 299 -12.39 7.51 -24.41
N VAL A 300 -12.95 6.42 -23.85
CA VAL A 300 -12.45 5.05 -24.07
C VAL A 300 -12.57 4.62 -25.54
N GLU A 301 -13.57 5.10 -26.27
CA GLU A 301 -13.72 4.85 -27.71
C GLU A 301 -12.56 5.39 -28.55
N GLN A 302 -11.76 6.29 -27.98
CA GLN A 302 -10.63 6.97 -28.64
C GLN A 302 -9.27 6.41 -28.20
N LEU A 303 -9.24 5.27 -27.49
CA LEU A 303 -7.98 4.68 -27.04
C LEU A 303 -7.12 4.22 -28.20
N SER A 304 -5.84 4.59 -28.14
CA SER A 304 -4.79 4.03 -29.00
C SER A 304 -4.10 2.87 -28.30
N THR A 305 -3.66 1.88 -29.07
CA THR A 305 -2.81 0.78 -28.57
C THR A 305 -1.44 1.27 -28.10
N ASP A 306 -0.99 2.43 -28.59
CA ASP A 306 0.32 3.00 -28.28
C ASP A 306 0.28 3.96 -27.07
N ASP A 307 -0.88 4.12 -26.41
CA ASP A 307 -1.01 4.95 -25.21
C ASP A 307 -0.18 4.34 -24.06
N PRO A 308 0.80 5.08 -23.48
CA PRO A 308 1.63 4.57 -22.36
C PRO A 308 0.83 4.14 -21.13
N PHE A 309 -0.44 4.56 -21.04
CA PHE A 309 -1.36 4.24 -19.95
C PHE A 309 -2.49 3.30 -20.35
N ALA A 310 -2.36 2.58 -21.48
CA ALA A 310 -3.37 1.67 -22.05
C ALA A 310 -3.86 0.54 -21.12
N ALA A 311 -3.20 0.34 -19.96
CA ALA A 311 -3.71 -0.54 -18.91
C ALA A 311 -5.10 -0.10 -18.37
N PHE A 312 -5.50 1.16 -18.57
CA PHE A 312 -6.86 1.61 -18.32
C PHE A 312 -7.70 1.58 -19.61
N ASN A 313 -8.74 0.75 -19.62
CA ASN A 313 -9.54 0.44 -20.81
C ASN A 313 -11.06 0.37 -20.50
N ALA A 314 -11.85 -0.07 -21.48
CA ALA A 314 -13.31 -0.23 -21.37
C ALA A 314 -13.75 -1.10 -20.18
N ASP A 315 -13.06 -2.21 -19.93
CA ASP A 315 -13.38 -3.11 -18.82
C ASP A 315 -13.18 -2.43 -17.47
N ARG A 316 -12.16 -1.55 -17.37
CA ARG A 316 -11.96 -0.73 -16.16
C ARG A 316 -13.08 0.27 -15.98
N VAL A 317 -13.55 0.93 -17.04
CA VAL A 317 -14.69 1.86 -16.95
C VAL A 317 -15.96 1.15 -16.51
N SER A 318 -16.22 -0.07 -17.00
CA SER A 318 -17.35 -0.89 -16.57
C SER A 318 -17.36 -1.17 -15.06
N GLY A 319 -16.18 -1.38 -14.47
CA GLY A 319 -16.04 -1.51 -13.01
C GLY A 319 -16.45 -0.25 -12.25
N PHE A 320 -16.04 0.92 -12.74
CA PHE A 320 -16.46 2.22 -12.17
C PHE A 320 -17.96 2.49 -12.37
N GLU A 321 -18.52 2.08 -13.50
CA GLU A 321 -19.95 2.19 -13.77
C GLU A 321 -20.77 1.34 -12.80
N GLY A 322 -20.37 0.08 -12.58
CA GLY A 322 -20.98 -0.81 -11.60
C GLY A 322 -20.91 -0.24 -10.19
N LEU A 323 -19.78 0.36 -9.83
CA LEU A 323 -19.61 1.04 -8.54
C LEU A 323 -20.53 2.26 -8.38
N CYS A 324 -20.67 3.09 -9.41
CA CYS A 324 -21.59 4.23 -9.37
C CYS A 324 -23.06 3.78 -9.29
N ALA A 325 -23.42 2.70 -10.00
CA ALA A 325 -24.73 2.07 -9.89
C ALA A 325 -25.01 1.58 -8.46
N LEU A 326 -24.01 0.97 -7.81
CA LEU A 326 -24.12 0.54 -6.40
C LEU A 326 -24.42 1.73 -5.48
N TYR A 327 -23.64 2.81 -5.57
CA TYR A 327 -23.84 4.00 -4.73
C TYR A 327 -25.14 4.77 -5.05
N SER A 328 -25.70 4.58 -6.25
CA SER A 328 -27.00 5.15 -6.65
C SER A 328 -28.18 4.24 -6.32
N GLY A 329 -27.97 3.12 -5.61
CA GLY A 329 -29.04 2.19 -5.21
C GLY A 329 -29.54 1.25 -6.32
N GLN A 330 -28.87 1.18 -7.47
CA GLN A 330 -29.26 0.36 -8.61
C GLN A 330 -28.64 -1.05 -8.51
N ALA A 331 -29.08 -1.83 -7.52
CA ALA A 331 -28.44 -3.11 -7.16
C ALA A 331 -28.36 -4.12 -8.31
N HIS A 332 -29.41 -4.26 -9.14
CA HIS A 332 -29.38 -5.15 -10.31
C HIS A 332 -28.31 -4.74 -11.32
N ARG A 333 -28.29 -3.47 -11.71
CA ARG A 333 -27.29 -2.94 -12.66
C ARG A 333 -25.87 -3.06 -12.10
N ALA A 334 -25.69 -2.79 -10.81
CA ALA A 334 -24.41 -2.95 -10.14
C ALA A 334 -23.92 -4.41 -10.18
N ASN A 335 -24.79 -5.38 -9.87
CA ASN A 335 -24.48 -6.81 -9.94
C ASN A 335 -23.95 -7.21 -11.33
N ASP A 336 -24.65 -6.84 -12.39
CA ASP A 336 -24.31 -7.26 -13.76
C ASP A 336 -23.02 -6.62 -14.27
N LEU A 337 -22.81 -5.33 -13.98
CA LEU A 337 -21.59 -4.62 -14.37
C LEU A 337 -20.36 -5.08 -13.58
N LEU A 338 -20.49 -5.26 -12.27
CA LEU A 338 -19.39 -5.72 -11.42
C LEU A 338 -19.00 -7.16 -11.75
N THR A 339 -19.98 -8.05 -12.00
CA THR A 339 -19.71 -9.43 -12.42
C THR A 339 -18.90 -9.45 -13.72
N ARG A 340 -19.31 -8.69 -14.74
CA ARG A 340 -18.57 -8.59 -16.01
C ARG A 340 -17.19 -7.95 -15.84
N SER A 341 -17.07 -6.91 -15.02
CA SER A 341 -15.77 -6.29 -14.78
C SER A 341 -14.80 -7.26 -14.11
N LEU A 342 -15.26 -8.04 -13.12
CA LEU A 342 -14.43 -9.00 -12.41
C LEU A 342 -13.87 -10.11 -13.32
N THR A 343 -14.58 -10.55 -14.37
CA THR A 343 -14.06 -11.56 -15.30
C THR A 343 -12.88 -11.06 -16.15
N SER A 344 -12.76 -9.75 -16.35
CA SER A 344 -11.61 -9.13 -17.04
C SER A 344 -10.34 -9.05 -16.18
N LEU A 345 -10.47 -9.20 -14.86
CA LEU A 345 -9.39 -9.00 -13.89
C LEU A 345 -8.58 -10.26 -13.68
N THR A 346 -7.79 -10.68 -14.67
CA THR A 346 -7.09 -11.96 -14.68
C THR A 346 -5.64 -11.90 -14.19
N GLY A 347 -4.99 -10.72 -14.27
CA GLY A 347 -3.56 -10.59 -13.98
C GLY A 347 -3.22 -10.62 -12.49
N PRO A 348 -1.96 -10.92 -12.12
CA PRO A 348 -1.50 -10.86 -10.72
C PRO A 348 -1.67 -9.48 -10.09
N ARG A 349 -1.44 -8.42 -10.87
CA ARG A 349 -1.66 -7.02 -10.45
C ARG A 349 -3.12 -6.70 -10.14
N ASP A 350 -4.04 -7.45 -10.74
CA ASP A 350 -5.47 -7.25 -10.57
C ASP A 350 -5.99 -7.83 -9.27
N ALA A 351 -5.22 -8.65 -8.55
CA ALA A 351 -5.66 -9.28 -7.31
C ALA A 351 -6.20 -8.25 -6.28
N VAL A 352 -5.52 -7.11 -6.13
CA VAL A 352 -5.99 -6.04 -5.22
C VAL A 352 -7.34 -5.47 -5.69
N GLN A 353 -7.48 -5.21 -7.00
CA GLN A 353 -8.71 -4.67 -7.57
C GLN A 353 -9.85 -5.68 -7.54
N ARG A 354 -9.54 -6.97 -7.72
CA ARG A 354 -10.50 -8.08 -7.61
C ARG A 354 -11.11 -8.12 -6.23
N GLY A 355 -10.29 -8.04 -5.17
CA GLY A 355 -10.81 -7.98 -3.80
C GLY A 355 -11.77 -6.80 -3.58
N ILE A 356 -11.41 -5.62 -4.11
CA ILE A 356 -12.29 -4.43 -4.06
C ILE A 356 -13.62 -4.70 -4.77
N GLY A 357 -13.57 -5.15 -6.03
CA GLY A 357 -14.76 -5.41 -6.84
C GLY A 357 -15.64 -6.53 -6.28
N THR A 358 -15.04 -7.60 -5.74
CA THR A 358 -15.77 -8.70 -5.08
C THR A 358 -16.53 -8.19 -3.84
N THR A 359 -15.94 -7.26 -3.08
CA THR A 359 -16.65 -6.66 -1.94
C THR A 359 -17.81 -5.76 -2.38
N ASP A 360 -17.64 -5.05 -3.50
CA ASP A 360 -18.71 -4.23 -4.07
C ASP A 360 -19.84 -5.10 -4.64
N LEU A 361 -19.50 -6.23 -5.27
CA LEU A 361 -20.46 -7.22 -5.73
C LEU A 361 -21.24 -7.82 -4.56
N ALA A 362 -20.57 -8.12 -3.44
CA ALA A 362 -21.25 -8.57 -2.21
C ALA A 362 -22.32 -7.57 -1.75
N LEU A 363 -22.01 -6.27 -1.74
CA LEU A 363 -22.96 -5.22 -1.40
C LEU A 363 -24.12 -5.12 -2.41
N ALA A 364 -23.85 -5.34 -3.71
CA ALA A 364 -24.90 -5.40 -4.71
C ALA A 364 -25.84 -6.60 -4.47
N ARG A 365 -25.31 -7.79 -4.16
CA ARG A 365 -26.10 -8.98 -3.78
C ARG A 365 -26.96 -8.73 -2.55
N LEU A 366 -26.40 -8.06 -1.53
CA LEU A 366 -27.16 -7.66 -0.35
C LEU A 366 -28.31 -6.72 -0.71
N GLY A 367 -28.08 -5.75 -1.61
CA GLY A 367 -29.11 -4.84 -2.12
C GLY A 367 -30.23 -5.55 -2.91
N LEU A 368 -29.96 -6.74 -3.44
CA LEU A 368 -30.95 -7.63 -4.07
C LEU A 368 -31.70 -8.52 -3.06
N GLY A 369 -31.38 -8.42 -1.77
CA GLY A 369 -31.94 -9.29 -0.73
C GLY A 369 -31.27 -10.66 -0.64
N ASP A 370 -30.21 -10.92 -1.42
CA ASP A 370 -29.46 -12.18 -1.37
C ASP A 370 -28.29 -12.09 -0.40
N VAL A 371 -28.59 -12.29 0.87
CA VAL A 371 -27.64 -12.22 1.98
C VAL A 371 -26.62 -13.35 1.91
N THR A 372 -27.03 -14.54 1.49
CA THR A 372 -26.15 -15.71 1.38
C THR A 372 -25.08 -15.48 0.31
N ALA A 373 -25.46 -14.98 -0.87
CA ALA A 373 -24.49 -14.65 -1.91
C ALA A 373 -23.58 -13.48 -1.51
N CYS A 374 -24.11 -12.49 -0.77
CA CYS A 374 -23.28 -11.43 -0.19
C CYS A 374 -22.18 -12.03 0.70
N VAL A 375 -22.55 -12.90 1.63
CA VAL A 375 -21.61 -13.53 2.56
C VAL A 375 -20.58 -14.40 1.83
N ALA A 376 -21.00 -15.18 0.84
CA ALA A 376 -20.10 -15.99 0.01
C ALA A 376 -19.01 -15.13 -0.66
N HIS A 377 -19.39 -14.00 -1.27
CA HIS A 377 -18.42 -13.06 -1.85
C HIS A 377 -17.53 -12.40 -0.78
N LEU A 378 -18.03 -12.18 0.44
CA LEU A 378 -17.19 -11.65 1.52
C LEU A 378 -16.12 -12.65 1.98
N HIS A 379 -16.40 -13.97 2.00
CA HIS A 379 -15.36 -14.97 2.23
C HIS A 379 -14.26 -14.88 1.18
N GLU A 380 -14.62 -14.82 -0.11
CA GLU A 380 -13.66 -14.66 -1.20
C GLU A 380 -12.83 -13.37 -1.05
N ALA A 381 -13.48 -12.26 -0.69
CA ALA A 381 -12.79 -11.00 -0.46
C ALA A 381 -11.82 -11.06 0.74
N VAL A 382 -12.15 -11.82 1.80
CA VAL A 382 -11.26 -12.06 2.94
C VAL A 382 -10.00 -12.80 2.49
N ASP A 383 -10.13 -13.85 1.69
CA ASP A 383 -8.99 -14.62 1.16
C ASP A 383 -8.06 -13.76 0.29
N ILE A 384 -8.66 -12.98 -0.63
CA ILE A 384 -7.91 -12.06 -1.48
C ILE A 384 -7.19 -11.01 -0.62
N THR A 385 -7.86 -10.48 0.40
CA THR A 385 -7.27 -9.49 1.32
C THR A 385 -6.13 -10.09 2.13
N ALA A 386 -6.25 -11.33 2.58
CA ALA A 386 -5.21 -12.04 3.31
C ALA A 386 -3.94 -12.23 2.48
N ASN A 387 -4.11 -12.57 1.20
CA ASN A 387 -3.00 -12.79 0.28
C ASN A 387 -2.34 -11.47 -0.14
N THR A 388 -3.14 -10.45 -0.44
CA THR A 388 -2.62 -9.17 -0.98
C THR A 388 -2.23 -8.16 0.10
N GLY A 389 -2.83 -8.22 1.28
CA GLY A 389 -2.72 -7.19 2.32
C GLY A 389 -3.47 -5.89 1.99
N GLY A 390 -4.39 -5.90 1.01
CA GLY A 390 -5.08 -4.70 0.51
C GLY A 390 -5.87 -3.94 1.58
N ARG A 391 -5.46 -2.70 1.88
CA ARG A 391 -6.13 -1.87 2.90
C ARG A 391 -7.54 -1.50 2.51
N VAL A 392 -7.76 -1.13 1.25
CA VAL A 392 -9.07 -0.69 0.75
C VAL A 392 -10.08 -1.83 0.85
N THR A 393 -9.70 -3.04 0.43
CA THR A 393 -10.56 -4.22 0.55
C THR A 393 -10.91 -4.50 2.00
N ALA A 394 -9.93 -4.47 2.92
CA ALA A 394 -10.19 -4.64 4.35
C ALA A 394 -11.16 -3.58 4.92
N GLN A 395 -11.06 -2.32 4.49
CA GLN A 395 -12.01 -1.27 4.87
C GLN A 395 -13.42 -1.58 4.35
N ARG A 396 -13.55 -2.03 3.10
CA ARG A 396 -14.84 -2.35 2.49
C ARG A 396 -15.48 -3.60 3.11
N ILE A 397 -14.70 -4.63 3.45
CA ILE A 397 -15.19 -5.82 4.18
C ILE A 397 -15.80 -5.39 5.51
N ARG A 398 -15.11 -4.55 6.29
CA ARG A 398 -15.65 -4.02 7.56
C ARG A 398 -16.97 -3.27 7.36
N ARG A 399 -17.07 -2.46 6.30
CA ARG A 399 -18.31 -1.75 5.97
C ARG A 399 -19.43 -2.71 5.60
N ALA A 400 -19.18 -3.68 4.71
CA ALA A 400 -20.16 -4.68 4.31
C ALA A 400 -20.64 -5.52 5.50
N ARG A 401 -19.72 -5.92 6.37
CA ARG A 401 -20.05 -6.62 7.62
C ARG A 401 -20.98 -5.80 8.52
N GLY A 402 -20.79 -4.48 8.58
CA GLY A 402 -21.69 -3.56 9.29
C GLY A 402 -23.13 -3.59 8.76
N HIS A 403 -23.32 -3.73 7.45
CA HIS A 403 -24.64 -3.89 6.83
C HIS A 403 -25.29 -5.24 7.12
N LEU A 404 -24.51 -6.27 7.48
CA LEU A 404 -25.00 -7.59 7.89
C LEU A 404 -25.45 -7.66 9.36
N ARG A 405 -25.47 -6.54 10.10
CA ARG A 405 -25.93 -6.50 11.48
C ARG A 405 -27.33 -7.09 11.72
N PRO A 406 -28.33 -6.93 10.81
CA PRO A 406 -29.65 -7.55 10.99
C PRO A 406 -29.59 -9.09 11.07
N TRP A 407 -28.59 -9.73 10.46
CA TRP A 407 -28.39 -11.18 10.43
C TRP A 407 -27.31 -11.67 11.40
N ARG A 408 -26.94 -10.87 12.41
CA ARG A 408 -25.83 -11.20 13.32
C ARG A 408 -25.98 -12.52 14.10
N THR A 409 -27.18 -13.08 14.19
CA THR A 409 -27.47 -14.35 14.87
C THR A 409 -27.46 -15.55 13.92
N GLU A 410 -27.34 -15.31 12.61
CA GLU A 410 -27.32 -16.37 11.60
C GLU A 410 -25.95 -17.04 11.55
N ALA A 411 -25.95 -18.36 11.36
CA ALA A 411 -24.72 -19.17 11.35
C ALA A 411 -23.73 -18.70 10.28
N PHE A 412 -24.21 -18.40 9.06
CA PHE A 412 -23.36 -17.94 7.96
C PHE A 412 -22.66 -16.59 8.26
N VAL A 413 -23.24 -15.74 9.13
CA VAL A 413 -22.58 -14.50 9.55
C VAL A 413 -21.53 -14.77 10.63
N ALA A 414 -21.80 -15.71 11.54
CA ALA A 414 -20.82 -16.14 12.53
C ALA A 414 -19.59 -16.79 11.86
N GLU A 415 -19.81 -17.65 10.86
CA GLU A 415 -18.73 -18.25 10.05
C GLU A 415 -17.88 -17.20 9.34
N LEU A 416 -18.51 -16.13 8.81
CA LEU A 416 -17.79 -15.01 8.22
C LEU A 416 -16.96 -14.24 9.27
N ASP A 417 -17.50 -14.03 10.47
CA ASP A 417 -16.78 -13.37 11.56
C ASP A 417 -15.55 -14.17 12.00
N ASP A 418 -15.69 -15.49 12.15
CA ASP A 418 -14.60 -16.41 12.45
C ASP A 418 -13.54 -16.35 11.34
N HIS A 419 -13.96 -16.40 10.07
CA HIS A 419 -13.04 -16.30 8.93
C HIS A 419 -12.27 -14.97 8.90
N ILE A 420 -12.95 -13.84 9.16
CA ILE A 420 -12.31 -12.52 9.28
C ILE A 420 -11.31 -12.52 10.43
N HIS A 421 -11.68 -13.07 11.59
CA HIS A 421 -10.84 -13.11 12.77
C HIS A 421 -9.56 -13.91 12.50
N ASP A 422 -9.68 -15.16 12.08
CA ASP A 422 -8.57 -16.10 11.88
C ASP A 422 -7.60 -15.63 10.80
N THR A 423 -8.11 -14.94 9.79
CA THR A 423 -7.34 -14.63 8.59
C THR A 423 -6.73 -13.22 8.62
N LEU A 424 -7.47 -12.23 9.13
CA LEU A 424 -7.08 -10.82 9.04
C LEU A 424 -6.67 -10.19 10.38
N ILE A 425 -7.05 -10.78 11.52
CA ILE A 425 -6.81 -10.22 12.87
C ILE A 425 -5.88 -11.11 13.69
N GLY A 426 -6.08 -12.43 13.65
CA GLY A 426 -5.38 -13.44 14.45
C GLY A 426 -3.96 -13.81 13.97
N ARG A 427 -3.31 -12.98 13.14
CA ARG A 427 -1.97 -13.23 12.59
C ARG A 427 -0.94 -12.17 12.98
#